data_AF-A3IP17-F1
#
_entry.id   AF-A3IP17-F1
#
_cell.length_a   1.000
_cell.length_b   1.000
_cell.length_c   1.000
_cell.angle_alpha   90.00
_cell.angle_beta   90.00
_cell.angle_gamma   90.00
#
_symmetry.space_group_name_H-M   'P 1'
#
loop_
_entity.id
_entity.type
_entity.pdbx_description
1 polymer ?
#
loop_
_entity_poly.entity_id
_entity_poly.type
_entity_poly.pdbx_seq_one_letter_code
_entity_poly.pdbx_strand_id
1 'polypeptide(L)' 'MPAPYSYDLRKKAVNAYYRGEKKIAICRLMKISRNTLDLWLKREQETGDFKAVQPHSLPRDRQASS' A
#
# COMPACT_ATOMS: atom_id res chain seq x y z
N MET A 1 -10.31 -10.75 -9.05
CA MET A 1 -9.65 -9.49 -8.65
C MET A 1 -8.21 -9.84 -8.31
N PRO A 2 -7.17 -9.18 -8.87
CA PRO A 2 -5.80 -9.51 -8.51
C PRO A 2 -5.61 -9.30 -7.01
N ALA A 3 -4.92 -10.23 -6.36
CA ALA A 3 -4.66 -10.16 -4.93
C ALA A 3 -3.93 -8.84 -4.60
N PRO A 4 -4.32 -8.13 -3.54
CA PRO A 4 -3.62 -6.93 -3.13
C PRO A 4 -2.16 -7.26 -2.80
N TYR A 5 -1.22 -6.41 -3.23
CA TYR A 5 0.20 -6.56 -2.86
C TYR A 5 0.35 -6.70 -1.35
N SER A 6 1.17 -7.67 -0.91
CA SER A 6 1.44 -7.94 0.50
C SER A 6 1.97 -6.69 1.22
N TYR A 7 1.60 -6.52 2.50
CA TYR A 7 2.00 -5.37 3.31
C TYR A 7 3.52 -5.23 3.41
N ASP A 8 4.24 -6.34 3.57
CA ASP A 8 5.71 -6.38 3.55
C ASP A 8 6.33 -5.77 2.30
N LEU A 9 5.74 -6.03 1.13
CA LEU A 9 6.25 -5.49 -0.13
C LEU A 9 6.08 -3.96 -0.18
N ARG A 10 4.95 -3.45 0.33
CA ARG A 10 4.69 -2.01 0.42
C ARG A 10 5.65 -1.34 1.40
N LYS A 11 5.80 -1.93 2.59
CA LYS A 11 6.71 -1.44 3.63
C LYS A 11 8.14 -1.37 3.12
N LYS A 12 8.62 -2.41 2.44
CA LYS A 12 9.96 -2.42 1.84
C LYS A 12 10.14 -1.34 0.77
N ALA A 13 9.15 -1.18 -0.10
CA ALA A 13 9.22 -0.18 -1.18
C ALA A 13 9.22 1.26 -0.64
N VAL A 14 8.36 1.56 0.34
CA VAL A 14 8.28 2.89 0.97
C VAL A 14 9.53 3.18 1.82
N ASN A 15 10.00 2.21 2.61
CA ASN A 15 11.23 2.36 3.38
C ASN A 15 12.46 2.58 2.47
N ALA A 16 12.53 1.89 1.33
CA ALA A 16 13.60 2.12 0.36
C ALA A 16 13.58 3.57 -0.18
N TYR A 17 12.40 4.11 -0.44
CA TYR A 17 12.25 5.51 -0.85
C TYR A 17 12.79 6.48 0.22
N TYR A 18 12.45 6.28 1.49
CA TYR A 18 12.99 7.11 2.58
C TYR A 18 14.48 6.95 2.84
N ARG A 19 15.07 5.80 2.48
CA ARG A 19 16.52 5.60 2.48
C ARG A 19 17.25 6.41 1.40
N GLY A 20 16.52 7.04 0.47
CA GLY A 20 17.09 7.79 -0.64
C GLY A 20 17.22 6.99 -1.94
N GLU A 21 16.65 5.78 -2.02
CA GLU A 21 16.65 5.00 -3.26
C GLU A 21 15.80 5.67 -4.35
N LYS A 22 16.28 5.62 -5.59
CA LYS A 22 15.53 6.17 -6.73
C LYS A 22 14.24 5.37 -6.94
N LYS A 23 13.10 6.05 -7.13
CA LYS A 23 11.79 5.44 -7.45
C LYS A 23 11.87 4.38 -8.57
N ILE A 24 12.68 4.63 -9.60
CA ILE A 24 12.88 3.72 -10.73
C ILE A 24 13.57 2.42 -10.31
N ALA A 25 14.59 2.50 -9.43
CA ALA A 25 15.31 1.34 -8.93
C ALA A 25 14.37 0.46 -8.06
N ILE A 26 13.60 1.08 -7.17
CA ILE A 26 12.61 0.40 -6.32
C ILE A 26 11.55 -0.31 -7.18
N CYS A 27 11.01 0.39 -8.17
CA CYS A 27 10.04 -0.12 -9.15
C CYS A 27 10.56 -1.38 -9.87
N ARG A 28 11.82 -1.36 -10.34
CA ARG A 28 12.46 -2.50 -11.00
C ARG A 28 12.72 -3.66 -10.04
N LEU A 29 13.23 -3.37 -8.85
CA LEU A 29 13.57 -4.37 -7.83
C LEU A 29 12.32 -5.12 -7.32
N MET A 30 11.25 -4.38 -7.07
CA MET A 30 10.00 -4.89 -6.50
C MET A 30 9.00 -5.36 -7.58
N LYS A 31 9.34 -5.21 -8.87
CA LYS A 31 8.46 -5.50 -10.02
C LYS A 31 7.08 -4.84 -9.91
N ILE A 32 7.03 -3.61 -9.39
CA ILE A 32 5.81 -2.80 -9.27
C ILE A 32 5.85 -1.64 -10.25
N SER A 33 4.70 -1.11 -10.64
CA SER A 33 4.65 0.10 -11.47
C SER A 33 5.03 1.35 -10.66
N ARG A 34 5.59 2.36 -11.32
CA ARG A 34 5.86 3.68 -10.71
C ARG A 34 4.61 4.29 -10.08
N ASN A 35 3.46 4.15 -10.73
CA ASN A 35 2.18 4.64 -10.22
C ASN A 35 1.79 3.97 -8.89
N THR A 36 2.09 2.67 -8.75
CA THR A 36 1.81 1.92 -7.51
C THR A 36 2.62 2.44 -6.34
N LEU A 37 3.92 2.71 -6.57
CA LEU A 37 4.78 3.31 -5.54
C LEU A 37 4.30 4.71 -5.16
N ASP A 38 3.91 5.52 -6.15
CA ASP A 38 3.43 6.88 -5.91
C ASP A 38 2.13 6.90 -5.08
N LEU A 39 1.18 6.00 -5.39
CA LEU A 39 -0.04 5.83 -4.60
C LEU A 39 0.23 5.44 -3.13
N TRP A 40 1.26 4.63 -2.86
CA TRP A 40 1.62 4.25 -1.49
C TRP A 40 2.24 5.42 -0.73
N LEU A 41 3.12 6.18 -1.37
CA LEU A 41 3.71 7.39 -0.77
C LEU A 41 2.64 8.45 -0.50
N LYS A 42 1.71 8.65 -1.44
CA LYS A 42 0.60 9.59 -1.27
C LYS A 42 -0.30 9.17 -0.09
N ARG A 43 -0.69 7.90 -0.01
CA ARG A 43 -1.48 7.41 1.13
C ARG A 43 -0.79 7.57 2.47
N GLU A 44 0.51 7.30 2.52
CA GLU A 44 1.27 7.47 3.76
C GLU A 44 1.32 8.95 4.17
N GLN A 45 1.48 9.89 3.23
CA GLN A 45 1.38 11.32 3.53
C GLN A 45 -0.02 11.74 3.98
N GLU A 46 -1.08 11.22 3.35
CA GLU A 46 -2.47 11.60 3.64
C GLU A 46 -3.01 10.97 4.94
N THR A 47 -2.60 9.73 5.24
CA THR A 47 -3.22 8.89 6.28
C THR A 47 -2.24 8.48 7.38
N GLY A 48 -0.94 8.67 7.19
CA GLY A 48 0.12 8.13 8.05
C GLY A 48 0.31 6.61 7.90
N ASP A 49 -0.42 5.96 6.98
CA ASP A 49 -0.43 4.50 6.82
C ASP A 49 -0.53 4.12 5.33
N PHE A 50 0.15 3.06 4.92
CA PHE A 50 0.25 2.57 3.54
C PHE A 50 -0.43 1.21 3.32
N LYS A 51 -1.27 0.77 4.27
CA LYS A 51 -2.02 -0.50 4.17
C LYS A 51 -2.87 -0.54 2.91
N ALA A 52 -3.10 -1.78 2.46
CA ALA A 52 -4.18 -2.02 1.53
C ALA A 52 -5.48 -1.64 2.23
N VAL A 53 -6.30 -0.81 1.59
CA VAL A 53 -7.72 -0.83 1.87
C VAL A 53 -8.16 -2.24 1.47
N GLN A 54 -8.19 -3.14 2.45
CA GLN A 54 -8.68 -4.48 2.21
C GLN A 54 -10.17 -4.33 1.91
N PRO A 55 -10.66 -4.73 0.73
CA PRO A 55 -12.07 -4.63 0.40
C PRO A 55 -12.96 -5.55 1.27
N HIS A 56 -12.37 -6.33 2.19
CA HIS A 56 -13.10 -7.20 3.12
C HIS A 56 -13.32 -6.57 4.52
N SER A 57 -12.80 -5.38 4.77
CA SER A 57 -12.98 -4.69 6.06
C SER A 57 -13.89 -3.47 5.92
N LEU A 58 -15.01 -3.61 5.22
CA LEU A 58 -16.17 -2.81 5.59
C LEU A 58 -16.65 -3.36 6.93
N PRO A 59 -16.91 -2.52 7.95
CA PRO A 59 -17.63 -3.00 9.12
C PRO A 59 -18.96 -3.56 8.61
N ARG A 60 -19.20 -4.85 8.82
CA ARG A 60 -20.54 -5.42 8.73
C ARG A 60 -21.32 -4.92 9.95
N ASP A 61 -21.50 -3.61 10.05
CA ASP A 61 -22.44 -3.00 10.99
C ASP A 61 -23.83 -3.06 10.35
N ARG A 62 -24.39 -4.28 10.36
CA ARG A 62 -25.82 -4.54 10.20
C ARG A 62 -26.12 -6.03 10.43
N GLN A 63 -26.30 -6.38 11.70
CA GLN A 63 -27.15 -7.46 12.23
C GLN A 63 -26.80 -7.60 13.72
N ALA A 64 -27.70 -7.50 14.69
CA ALA A 64 -29.09 -7.09 14.75
C ALA A 64 -29.31 -6.69 16.21
N SER A 65 -29.97 -5.56 16.46
CA SER A 65 -30.73 -5.41 17.70
C SER A 65 -31.94 -6.31 17.58
N SER A 66 -32.03 -7.38 18.37
CA SER A 66 -33.22 -7.78 19.12
C SER A 66 -32.97 -9.03 19.95
#